data_AF-A0A957ELS6-F1
#
_entry.id   AF-A0A957ELS6-F1
#
_cell.length_a   1.000
_cell.length_b   1.000
_cell.length_c   1.000
_cell.angle_alpha   90.00
_cell.angle_beta   90.00
_cell.angle_gamma   90.00
#
_symmetry.space_group_name_H-M   'P 1'
#
loop_
_entity.id
_entity.type
_entity.pdbx_description
1 polymer ?
#
loop_
_entity_poly.entity_id
_entity_poly.type
_entity_poly.pdbx_seq_one_letter_code
_entity_poly.pdbx_strand_id
1 'polypeptide(L)'
;QTETAVFLHSLPASTRITSIAEGIAYRPNTALAEFVPSLSGYGPGISRRLVEYLRLAEGGEVVRLGRVLLPLQGISSPLLDALGVSHIVTTQDLWGEELAAGAAPAAGVWQPLTGAWQRPLLVAQAGLFRVDVPLQASAAAQGDVQLRLFTADGGQELAHHTLAVGDIQEKQTPFYFSLFPPEWGDAFLAELSFTGTGTVNVGQAADGDWAYASFVRARPDLLHESGKTRVFANDGNLGRAFVVASAVVVPEDAALTAVQAHASELDQLVVLELAGQPVPPQTTAAASAPGIVSILDAGLNQVTLKAEMDAPGFVVLADAYYAGWRAAIDGQSTPVYRANTVVRALYVPAGEHEIVFRYRPLEFWVGAALSALALVVLAVWGVWAWRKRP
;
A
#
# COMPACT_ATOMS: atom_id res chain seq x y z
N GLN A 1 11.24 -18.24 15.48
CA GLN A 1 10.21 -18.87 14.61
C GLN A 1 8.83 -18.82 15.27
N THR A 2 8.67 -19.15 16.55
CA THR A 2 7.37 -19.12 17.27
C THR A 2 6.70 -17.74 17.33
N GLU A 3 7.45 -16.66 17.49
CA GLU A 3 6.89 -15.30 17.68
C GLU A 3 6.19 -14.72 16.44
N THR A 4 6.72 -14.93 15.23
CA THR A 4 6.08 -14.48 13.98
C THR A 4 4.72 -15.15 13.77
N ALA A 5 4.61 -16.45 14.08
CA ALA A 5 3.32 -17.13 14.03
C ALA A 5 2.36 -16.57 15.08
N VAL A 6 2.82 -16.30 16.30
CA VAL A 6 2.00 -15.66 17.35
C VAL A 6 1.47 -14.30 16.90
N PHE A 7 2.30 -13.47 16.25
CA PHE A 7 1.85 -12.21 15.67
C PHE A 7 0.75 -12.44 14.62
N LEU A 8 0.93 -13.36 13.67
CA LEU A 8 -0.07 -13.69 12.65
C LEU A 8 -1.40 -14.18 13.26
N HIS A 9 -1.35 -15.00 14.31
CA HIS A 9 -2.54 -15.45 15.03
C HIS A 9 -3.26 -14.33 15.78
N SER A 10 -2.53 -13.28 16.17
CA SER A 10 -3.10 -12.12 16.86
C SER A 10 -3.67 -11.05 15.91
N LEU A 11 -3.39 -11.16 14.61
CA LEU A 11 -3.94 -10.25 13.62
C LEU A 11 -5.44 -10.47 13.43
N PRO A 12 -6.23 -9.40 13.28
CA PRO A 12 -7.63 -9.51 12.89
C PRO A 12 -7.81 -10.33 11.59
N ALA A 13 -8.93 -11.05 11.48
CA ALA A 13 -9.27 -11.82 10.27
C ALA A 13 -9.45 -10.95 9.00
N SER A 14 -9.45 -9.63 9.13
CA SER A 14 -9.51 -8.67 8.03
C SER A 14 -8.13 -8.28 7.47
N THR A 15 -7.03 -8.68 8.13
CA THR A 15 -5.67 -8.26 7.80
C THR A 15 -5.10 -9.00 6.58
N ARG A 16 -4.47 -8.28 5.64
CA ARG A 16 -3.82 -8.83 4.43
C ARG A 16 -2.30 -8.66 4.47
N ILE A 17 -1.58 -9.69 3.99
CA ILE A 17 -0.12 -9.81 3.98
C ILE A 17 0.38 -10.19 2.58
N THR A 18 1.50 -9.60 2.16
CA THR A 18 1.99 -9.66 0.76
C THR A 18 3.25 -10.51 0.54
N SER A 19 4.17 -10.60 1.51
CA SER A 19 5.41 -11.40 1.35
C SER A 19 5.82 -12.12 2.64
N ILE A 20 6.56 -13.22 2.49
CA ILE A 20 7.29 -13.93 3.55
C ILE A 20 8.62 -14.32 2.90
N ALA A 21 9.72 -13.68 3.28
CA ALA A 21 11.02 -13.91 2.64
C ALA A 21 11.65 -15.28 2.97
N GLU A 22 12.62 -15.69 2.15
CA GLU A 22 13.38 -16.93 2.31
C GLU A 22 14.15 -17.00 3.64
N GLY A 23 14.14 -18.18 4.26
CA GLY A 23 14.80 -18.46 5.54
C GLY A 23 13.84 -18.64 6.71
N ILE A 24 12.57 -18.24 6.58
CA ILE A 24 11.49 -18.75 7.42
C ILE A 24 10.84 -19.91 6.68
N ALA A 25 11.30 -21.13 6.97
CA ALA A 25 10.64 -22.36 6.55
C ALA A 25 9.33 -22.55 7.33
N TYR A 26 8.36 -21.66 7.14
CA TYR A 26 6.97 -22.04 7.37
C TYR A 26 6.56 -22.93 6.20
N ARG A 27 5.99 -24.09 6.51
CA ARG A 27 5.51 -25.03 5.49
C ARG A 27 4.65 -24.24 4.48
N PRO A 28 4.74 -24.50 3.17
CA PRO A 28 4.05 -23.75 2.09
C PRO A 28 2.52 -23.58 2.22
N ASN A 29 1.93 -24.12 3.28
CA ASN A 29 0.52 -24.11 3.61
C ASN A 29 0.20 -23.39 4.93
N THR A 30 1.14 -22.71 5.59
CA THR A 30 0.88 -22.14 6.93
C THR A 30 -0.16 -21.01 6.86
N ALA A 31 -0.05 -20.10 5.88
CA ALA A 31 -1.11 -19.11 5.64
C ALA A 31 -2.48 -19.75 5.34
N LEU A 32 -2.49 -20.94 4.71
CA LEU A 32 -3.72 -21.67 4.40
C LEU A 32 -4.27 -22.45 5.61
N ALA A 33 -3.39 -23.05 6.42
CA ALA A 33 -3.74 -23.77 7.64
C ALA A 33 -4.25 -22.82 8.72
N GLU A 34 -3.73 -21.59 8.75
CA GLU A 34 -4.07 -20.54 9.70
C GLU A 34 -5.07 -19.52 9.14
N PHE A 35 -5.67 -19.79 7.97
CA PHE A 35 -6.69 -18.94 7.32
C PHE A 35 -6.27 -17.46 7.15
N VAL A 36 -4.97 -17.18 7.00
CA VAL A 36 -4.45 -15.83 6.79
C VAL A 36 -4.93 -15.32 5.43
N PRO A 37 -5.71 -14.23 5.37
CA PRO A 37 -6.19 -13.68 4.11
C PRO A 37 -5.03 -13.22 3.22
N SER A 38 -4.97 -13.73 1.99
CA SER A 38 -3.99 -13.32 0.99
C SER A 38 -4.65 -12.88 -0.31
N LEU A 39 -3.89 -12.20 -1.16
CA LEU A 39 -4.33 -11.81 -2.51
C LEU A 39 -4.51 -12.99 -3.46
N SER A 40 -3.87 -14.13 -3.20
CA SER A 40 -3.88 -15.27 -4.13
C SER A 40 -5.23 -15.98 -4.24
N GLY A 41 -6.23 -15.62 -3.41
CA GLY A 41 -7.56 -16.21 -3.45
C GLY A 41 -7.57 -17.74 -3.34
N TYR A 42 -8.71 -18.33 -3.75
CA TYR A 42 -8.99 -19.76 -3.66
C TYR A 42 -8.26 -20.55 -4.75
N GLY A 43 -6.97 -20.82 -4.54
CA GLY A 43 -6.27 -21.78 -5.39
C GLY A 43 -4.76 -21.89 -5.12
N PRO A 44 -4.13 -23.03 -5.46
CA PRO A 44 -2.71 -23.27 -5.27
C PRO A 44 -1.79 -22.52 -6.28
N GLY A 45 -2.29 -21.52 -7.02
CA GLY A 45 -1.54 -20.86 -8.10
C GLY A 45 -1.70 -19.35 -8.12
N ILE A 46 -0.56 -18.64 -8.18
CA ILE A 46 -0.49 -17.20 -8.47
C ILE A 46 -0.85 -17.02 -9.96
N SER A 47 -1.90 -16.25 -10.24
CA SER A 47 -2.32 -15.98 -11.63
C SER A 47 -1.24 -15.19 -12.37
N ARG A 48 -1.09 -15.43 -13.68
CA ARG A 48 -0.17 -14.66 -14.53
C ARG A 48 -0.42 -13.16 -14.41
N ARG A 49 -1.69 -12.76 -14.33
CA ARG A 49 -2.13 -11.36 -14.15
C ARG A 49 -1.65 -10.75 -12.84
N LEU A 50 -1.70 -11.50 -11.73
CA LEU A 50 -1.16 -11.02 -10.44
C LEU A 50 0.36 -10.84 -10.51
N VAL A 51 1.07 -11.73 -11.20
CA VAL A 51 2.52 -11.55 -11.43
C VAL A 51 2.80 -10.31 -12.26
N GLU A 52 2.07 -10.10 -13.35
CA GLU A 52 2.23 -8.93 -14.22
C GLU A 52 1.90 -7.63 -13.48
N TYR A 53 0.83 -7.61 -12.68
CA TYR A 53 0.48 -6.47 -11.83
C TYR A 53 1.57 -6.16 -10.79
N LEU A 54 2.08 -7.18 -10.10
CA LEU A 54 3.16 -6.99 -9.12
C LEU A 54 4.46 -6.56 -9.78
N ARG A 55 4.78 -7.02 -11.00
CA ARG A 55 5.93 -6.50 -11.75
C ARG A 55 5.83 -5.01 -12.03
N LEU A 56 4.63 -4.50 -12.32
CA LEU A 56 4.42 -3.06 -12.43
C LEU A 56 4.63 -2.36 -11.09
N ALA A 57 4.06 -2.90 -10.00
CA ALA A 57 4.19 -2.32 -8.67
C ALA A 57 5.65 -2.23 -8.21
N GLU A 58 6.47 -3.21 -8.59
CA GLU A 58 7.85 -3.40 -8.17
C GLU A 58 8.90 -2.76 -9.09
N GLY A 59 8.51 -2.24 -10.27
CA GLY A 59 9.44 -1.59 -11.20
C GLY A 59 10.52 -2.51 -11.79
N GLY A 60 10.35 -3.85 -11.73
CA GLY A 60 11.37 -4.80 -12.15
C GLY A 60 10.90 -6.25 -12.28
N GLU A 61 11.82 -7.18 -12.56
CA GLU A 61 11.50 -8.60 -12.63
C GLU A 61 11.21 -9.18 -11.23
N VAL A 62 9.93 -9.41 -10.94
CA VAL A 62 9.53 -10.21 -9.78
C VAL A 62 9.97 -11.66 -10.03
N VAL A 63 10.97 -12.10 -9.27
CA VAL A 63 11.49 -13.47 -9.33
C VAL A 63 10.52 -14.42 -8.64
N ARG A 64 10.15 -15.49 -9.35
CA ARG A 64 9.19 -16.49 -8.89
C ARG A 64 9.91 -17.66 -8.21
N LEU A 65 9.69 -17.85 -6.91
CA LEU A 65 10.07 -19.09 -6.22
C LEU A 65 8.82 -19.79 -5.67
N GLY A 66 8.15 -20.55 -6.54
CA GLY A 66 6.94 -21.29 -6.17
C GLY A 66 5.78 -20.37 -5.76
N ARG A 67 5.39 -20.41 -4.47
CA ARG A 67 4.33 -19.57 -3.87
C ARG A 67 4.85 -18.27 -3.24
N VAL A 68 6.15 -18.04 -3.29
CA VAL A 68 6.80 -16.87 -2.66
C VAL A 68 7.12 -15.86 -3.74
N LEU A 69 6.60 -14.65 -3.55
CA LEU A 69 7.02 -13.46 -4.28
C LEU A 69 8.18 -12.85 -3.47
N LEU A 70 9.34 -12.74 -4.11
CA LEU A 70 10.59 -12.21 -3.57
C LEU A 70 10.48 -10.69 -3.27
N PRO A 71 11.41 -10.09 -2.49
CA PRO A 71 11.12 -8.94 -1.62
C PRO A 71 10.64 -7.71 -2.40
N LEU A 72 9.64 -7.06 -1.81
CA LEU A 72 9.02 -5.85 -2.35
C LEU A 72 10.01 -4.68 -2.18
N GLN A 73 10.43 -4.10 -3.30
CA GLN A 73 11.08 -2.80 -3.42
C GLN A 73 10.03 -1.69 -3.56
N GLY A 74 8.88 -1.99 -4.16
CA GLY A 74 7.78 -1.06 -4.44
C GLY A 74 6.85 -0.77 -3.27
N ILE A 75 7.36 -0.70 -2.04
CA ILE A 75 6.54 -0.58 -0.81
C ILE A 75 5.71 0.71 -0.76
N SER A 76 6.16 1.76 -1.43
CA SER A 76 5.43 3.02 -1.60
C SER A 76 4.55 3.06 -2.85
N SER A 77 4.40 1.93 -3.56
CA SER A 77 3.65 1.87 -4.82
C SER A 77 2.15 1.98 -4.57
N PRO A 78 1.45 2.96 -5.18
CA PRO A 78 -0.02 3.03 -5.15
C PRO A 78 -0.71 1.76 -5.66
N LEU A 79 -0.01 0.98 -6.50
CA LEU A 79 -0.49 -0.32 -6.97
C LEU A 79 -0.56 -1.35 -5.83
N LEU A 80 0.37 -1.34 -4.87
CA LEU A 80 0.25 -2.23 -3.69
C LEU A 80 -0.87 -1.78 -2.75
N ASP A 81 -1.07 -0.47 -2.63
CA ASP A 81 -2.15 0.12 -1.82
C ASP A 81 -3.53 -0.30 -2.33
N ALA A 82 -3.72 -0.30 -3.65
CA ALA A 82 -4.95 -0.76 -4.30
C ALA A 82 -5.25 -2.26 -4.13
N LEU A 83 -4.27 -3.04 -3.66
CA LEU A 83 -4.45 -4.47 -3.37
C LEU A 83 -4.90 -4.74 -1.92
N GLY A 84 -5.17 -3.71 -1.13
CA GLY A 84 -5.68 -3.91 0.22
C GLY A 84 -4.58 -4.37 1.21
N VAL A 85 -3.29 -4.24 0.86
CA VAL A 85 -2.17 -4.76 1.64
C VAL A 85 -1.93 -3.88 2.86
N SER A 86 -2.35 -4.35 4.02
CA SER A 86 -2.18 -3.61 5.29
C SER A 86 -0.82 -3.82 5.97
N HIS A 87 -0.15 -4.95 5.71
CA HIS A 87 1.07 -5.34 6.42
C HIS A 87 2.09 -5.96 5.46
N ILE A 88 3.35 -5.62 5.66
CA ILE A 88 4.49 -6.10 4.88
C ILE A 88 5.42 -6.87 5.80
N VAL A 89 5.74 -8.12 5.45
CA VAL A 89 6.62 -8.97 6.25
C VAL A 89 7.86 -9.30 5.43
N THR A 90 9.01 -8.80 5.86
CA THR A 90 10.25 -8.95 5.10
C THR A 90 11.42 -9.29 6.02
N THR A 91 12.50 -9.82 5.44
CA THR A 91 13.79 -9.96 6.14
C THR A 91 14.79 -8.88 5.81
N GLN A 92 14.45 -8.03 4.83
CA GLN A 92 15.25 -6.86 4.51
C GLN A 92 14.98 -5.76 5.53
N ASP A 93 15.98 -4.93 5.78
CA ASP A 93 15.75 -3.68 6.45
C ASP A 93 15.25 -2.68 5.41
N LEU A 94 13.96 -2.32 5.48
CA LEU A 94 13.39 -1.31 4.60
C LEU A 94 13.85 0.11 4.99
N TRP A 95 14.47 0.25 6.16
CA TRP A 95 15.07 1.49 6.65
C TRP A 95 16.55 1.62 6.28
N GLY A 96 17.09 0.72 5.45
CA GLY A 96 18.54 0.58 5.20
C GLY A 96 19.21 1.78 4.52
N GLU A 97 18.45 2.68 3.88
CA GLU A 97 18.96 3.94 3.35
C GLU A 97 17.90 5.03 3.56
N GLU A 98 17.99 5.80 4.66
CA GLU A 98 17.32 7.11 4.71
C GLU A 98 17.84 7.91 3.50
N LEU A 99 16.98 8.22 2.53
CA LEU A 99 17.36 9.00 1.35
C LEU A 99 17.77 10.40 1.81
N ALA A 100 19.09 10.62 1.86
CA ALA A 100 19.68 11.88 2.23
C ALA A 100 19.83 12.77 0.98
N ALA A 101 19.20 13.94 0.98
CA ALA A 101 19.48 15.00 0.02
C ALA A 101 20.10 16.20 0.75
N GLY A 102 21.20 16.75 0.23
CA GLY A 102 21.88 17.90 0.81
C GLY A 102 23.40 17.88 0.66
N ALA A 103 24.03 19.03 0.92
CA ALA A 103 25.48 19.14 0.91
C ALA A 103 26.07 18.57 2.20
N ALA A 104 26.80 17.46 2.08
CA ALA A 104 27.54 16.90 3.21
C ALA A 104 28.46 17.98 3.81
N PRO A 105 28.52 18.10 5.15
CA PRO A 105 29.34 19.12 5.79
C PRO A 105 30.81 18.96 5.36
N ALA A 106 31.44 20.07 4.97
CA ALA A 106 32.89 20.09 4.81
C ALA A 106 33.51 19.97 6.20
N ALA A 107 34.35 18.96 6.42
CA ALA A 107 34.96 18.73 7.72
C ALA A 107 35.80 19.94 8.14
N GLY A 108 35.32 20.68 9.16
CA GLY A 108 36.16 21.57 9.97
C GLY A 108 36.00 23.07 9.77
N VAL A 109 35.09 23.57 8.93
CA VAL A 109 34.81 25.01 8.82
C VAL A 109 33.50 25.35 9.50
N TRP A 110 33.58 26.20 10.53
CA TRP A 110 32.46 26.64 11.36
C TRP A 110 32.28 28.14 11.26
N GLN A 111 31.03 28.59 11.17
CA GLN A 111 30.70 30.02 11.10
C GLN A 111 29.64 30.38 12.14
N PRO A 112 29.71 31.57 12.76
CA PRO A 112 28.72 31.98 13.73
C PRO A 112 27.36 32.21 13.05
N LEU A 113 26.31 31.62 13.61
CA LEU A 113 24.93 31.81 13.15
C LEU A 113 24.44 33.19 13.58
N THR A 114 24.78 34.21 12.79
CA THR A 114 24.38 35.61 13.01
C THR A 114 23.21 35.96 12.10
N GLY A 115 22.04 36.24 12.70
CA GLY A 115 20.82 36.55 11.97
C GLY A 115 20.10 35.29 11.46
N ALA A 116 19.25 35.48 10.46
CA ALA A 116 18.52 34.40 9.79
C ALA A 116 19.23 34.04 8.48
N TRP A 117 19.68 32.79 8.35
CA TRP A 117 20.35 32.28 7.17
C TRP A 117 19.34 31.51 6.34
N GLN A 118 19.20 31.89 5.07
CA GLN A 118 18.25 31.26 4.16
C GLN A 118 18.98 30.49 3.08
N ARG A 119 18.55 29.26 2.80
CA ARG A 119 19.12 28.42 1.75
C ARG A 119 18.04 27.57 1.08
N PRO A 120 18.10 27.38 -0.26
CA PRO A 120 17.27 26.39 -0.93
C PRO A 120 17.55 24.98 -0.38
N LEU A 121 16.49 24.32 0.06
CA LEU A 121 16.50 22.95 0.55
C LEU A 121 15.79 22.06 -0.48
N LEU A 122 16.53 21.10 -1.02
CA LEU A 122 15.99 20.07 -1.91
C LEU A 122 15.81 18.79 -1.12
N VAL A 123 14.62 18.18 -1.23
CA VAL A 123 14.35 16.86 -0.69
C VAL A 123 14.30 15.85 -1.83
N ALA A 124 14.76 14.62 -1.58
CA ALA A 124 14.75 13.58 -2.61
C ALA A 124 13.31 13.21 -3.05
N GLN A 125 12.36 13.31 -2.12
CA GLN A 125 10.93 13.02 -2.31
C GLN A 125 10.12 13.88 -1.33
N ALA A 126 8.85 14.17 -1.65
CA ALA A 126 7.97 14.86 -0.71
C ALA A 126 7.71 14.02 0.55
N GLY A 127 7.41 14.68 1.68
CA GLY A 127 7.30 14.02 2.99
C GLY A 127 8.56 14.10 3.85
N LEU A 128 9.24 15.26 3.87
CA LEU A 128 10.38 15.51 4.75
C LEU A 128 10.02 15.20 6.21
N PHE A 129 10.89 14.43 6.88
CA PHE A 129 10.71 14.11 8.30
C PHE A 129 11.79 14.74 9.16
N ARG A 130 13.01 14.85 8.64
CA ARG A 130 14.19 15.19 9.42
C ARG A 130 15.18 16.02 8.61
N VAL A 131 15.75 17.04 9.22
CA VAL A 131 16.88 17.81 8.68
C VAL A 131 17.98 17.84 9.73
N ASP A 132 19.13 17.28 9.41
CA ASP A 132 20.32 17.34 10.25
C ASP A 132 21.15 18.55 9.87
N VAL A 133 21.46 19.37 10.87
CA VAL A 133 22.30 20.55 10.74
C VAL A 133 23.51 20.40 11.66
N PRO A 134 24.75 20.58 11.17
CA PRO A 134 25.92 20.56 12.02
C PRO A 134 25.95 21.85 12.84
N LEU A 135 25.65 21.73 14.13
CA LEU A 135 25.64 22.85 15.08
C LEU A 135 26.66 22.62 16.19
N GLN A 136 27.23 23.74 16.68
CA GLN A 136 28.09 23.76 17.85
C GLN A 136 27.80 25.00 18.68
N ALA A 137 27.32 24.79 19.91
CA ALA A 137 27.08 25.88 20.86
C ALA A 137 28.30 26.13 21.75
N SER A 138 28.58 27.40 22.03
CA SER A 138 29.52 27.78 23.09
C SER A 138 28.96 27.45 24.48
N ALA A 139 29.83 27.21 25.47
CA ALA A 139 29.40 26.87 26.84
C ALA A 139 28.53 27.94 27.53
N ALA A 140 28.60 29.20 27.07
CA ALA A 140 27.80 30.31 27.59
C ALA A 140 26.53 30.58 26.75
N ALA A 141 26.26 29.78 25.71
CA ALA A 141 25.10 29.99 24.85
C ALA A 141 23.81 29.57 25.57
N GLN A 142 22.78 30.41 25.46
CA GLN A 142 21.44 30.17 25.98
C GLN A 142 20.41 30.73 24.99
N GLY A 143 19.28 30.07 24.85
CA GLY A 143 18.22 30.43 23.91
C GLY A 143 17.88 29.26 22.99
N ASP A 144 17.32 29.59 21.83
CA ASP A 144 16.74 28.62 20.91
C ASP A 144 17.28 28.79 19.49
N VAL A 145 17.55 27.66 18.83
CA VAL A 145 17.80 27.58 17.39
C VAL A 145 16.51 27.18 16.72
N GLN A 146 16.10 27.92 15.71
CA GLN A 146 14.88 27.67 14.96
C GLN A 146 15.21 27.37 13.51
N LEU A 147 14.65 26.28 12.99
CA LEU A 147 14.65 25.94 11.58
C LEU A 147 13.23 26.05 11.03
N ARG A 148 13.02 26.96 10.08
CA ARG A 148 11.74 27.19 9.40
C ARG A 148 11.82 26.75 7.96
N LEU A 149 10.71 26.26 7.43
CA LEU A 149 10.55 25.85 6.04
C LEU A 149 9.48 26.71 5.39
N PHE A 150 9.81 27.26 4.24
CA PHE A 150 8.91 28.04 3.40
C PHE A 150 8.73 27.37 2.04
N THR A 151 7.70 27.80 1.31
CA THR A 151 7.58 27.53 -0.13
C THR A 151 8.86 27.95 -0.88
N ALA A 152 9.15 27.34 -2.02
CA ALA A 152 10.37 27.61 -2.79
C ALA A 152 10.59 29.09 -3.15
N ASP A 153 9.51 29.86 -3.27
CA ASP A 153 9.51 31.30 -3.53
C ASP A 153 9.64 32.16 -2.25
N GLY A 154 9.66 31.54 -1.07
CA GLY A 154 9.72 32.20 0.23
C GLY A 154 8.42 32.89 0.66
N GLY A 155 7.32 32.70 -0.07
CA GLY A 155 6.07 33.44 0.14
C GLY A 155 5.24 32.98 1.35
N GLN A 156 5.31 31.69 1.71
CA GLN A 156 4.52 31.10 2.79
C GLN A 156 5.35 30.19 3.69
N GLU A 157 5.26 30.37 5.01
CA GLU A 157 5.81 29.42 5.99
C GLU A 157 4.95 28.15 6.01
N LEU A 158 5.60 27.00 5.81
CA LEU A 158 4.97 25.68 5.73
C LEU A 158 5.11 24.92 7.06
N ALA A 159 6.26 25.02 7.72
CA ALA A 159 6.55 24.37 8.98
C ALA A 159 7.73 25.04 9.73
N HIS A 160 7.84 24.82 11.03
CA HIS A 160 9.04 25.14 11.79
C HIS A 160 9.33 24.12 12.88
N HIS A 161 10.57 24.10 13.35
CA HIS A 161 11.01 23.37 14.53
C HIS A 161 11.93 24.28 15.37
N THR A 162 11.77 24.23 16.69
CA THR A 162 12.56 25.01 17.64
C THR A 162 13.30 24.06 18.57
N LEU A 163 14.61 24.24 18.68
CA LEU A 163 15.50 23.42 19.50
C LEU A 163 16.21 24.30 20.53
N ALA A 164 16.13 23.94 21.80
CA ALA A 164 16.88 24.62 22.85
C ALA A 164 18.39 24.38 22.69
N VAL A 165 19.21 25.40 22.95
CA VAL A 165 20.68 25.30 22.84
C VAL A 165 21.26 24.14 23.67
N GLY A 166 20.63 23.80 24.79
CA GLY A 166 21.05 22.68 25.65
C GLY A 166 20.94 21.30 25.01
N ASP A 167 20.12 21.16 23.95
CA ASP A 167 19.85 19.90 23.26
C ASP A 167 20.71 19.73 21.99
N ILE A 168 21.57 20.71 21.67
CA ILE A 168 22.47 20.66 20.52
C ILE A 168 23.50 19.54 20.73
N GLN A 169 23.46 18.53 19.87
CA GLN A 169 24.48 17.48 19.85
C GLN A 169 25.68 17.95 19.04
N GLU A 170 26.87 17.87 19.63
CA GLU A 170 28.11 18.21 18.94
C GLU A 170 28.23 17.37 17.65
N LYS A 171 28.26 18.06 16.50
CA LYS A 171 28.47 17.59 15.10
C LYS A 171 27.24 17.48 14.20
N GLN A 172 26.15 16.85 14.63
CA GLN A 172 24.93 16.71 13.82
C GLN A 172 23.72 16.82 14.72
N THR A 173 22.96 17.88 14.54
CA THR A 173 21.79 18.19 15.35
C THR A 173 20.53 18.01 14.50
N PRO A 174 19.65 17.05 14.85
CA PRO A 174 18.45 16.75 14.06
C PRO A 174 17.30 17.72 14.38
N PHE A 175 16.60 18.16 13.34
CA PHE A 175 15.34 18.90 13.40
C PHE A 175 14.24 18.04 12.80
N TYR A 176 13.19 17.75 13.57
CA TYR A 176 12.08 16.90 13.14
C TYR A 176 10.86 17.72 12.73
N PHE A 177 10.31 17.38 11.58
CA PHE A 177 9.11 17.99 11.02
C PHE A 177 8.00 16.94 10.87
N SER A 178 6.75 17.39 10.96
CA SER A 178 5.62 16.57 10.52
C SER A 178 5.73 16.32 9.02
N LEU A 179 5.38 15.11 8.59
CA LEU A 179 5.25 14.79 7.18
C LEU A 179 4.27 15.76 6.53
N PHE A 180 4.68 16.36 5.41
CA PHE A 180 3.81 17.23 4.65
C PHE A 180 3.29 16.57 3.36
N PRO A 181 2.17 17.06 2.83
CA PRO A 181 1.56 16.49 1.62
C PRO A 181 2.45 16.58 0.37
N PRO A 182 2.34 15.63 -0.58
CA PRO A 182 3.15 15.63 -1.81
C PRO A 182 3.00 16.87 -2.69
N GLU A 183 1.83 17.52 -2.66
CA GLU A 183 1.54 18.72 -3.44
C GLU A 183 2.40 19.95 -3.09
N TRP A 184 3.09 19.94 -1.95
CA TRP A 184 4.04 20.99 -1.59
C TRP A 184 5.37 20.88 -2.37
N GLY A 185 5.57 19.79 -3.11
CA GLY A 185 6.73 19.56 -3.96
C GLY A 185 7.96 19.07 -3.19
N ASP A 186 9.12 19.21 -3.84
CA ASP A 186 10.43 18.72 -3.40
C ASP A 186 11.47 19.83 -3.21
N ALA A 187 11.07 21.09 -3.40
CA ALA A 187 11.92 22.27 -3.28
C ALA A 187 11.35 23.26 -2.26
N PHE A 188 12.19 23.67 -1.32
CA PHE A 188 11.82 24.53 -0.20
C PHE A 188 12.85 25.62 0.02
N LEU A 189 12.48 26.67 0.74
CA LEU A 189 13.43 27.62 1.31
C LEU A 189 13.53 27.35 2.82
N ALA A 190 14.71 26.94 3.28
CA ALA A 190 14.98 26.72 4.69
C ALA A 190 15.62 27.95 5.33
N GLU A 191 15.09 28.39 6.45
CA GLU A 191 15.63 29.49 7.25
C GLU A 191 16.11 28.97 8.61
N LEU A 192 17.40 29.12 8.89
CA LEU A 192 18.01 28.78 10.17
C LEU A 192 18.33 30.06 10.93
N SER A 193 17.90 30.16 12.19
CA SER A 193 18.15 31.33 13.03
C SER A 193 18.42 30.93 14.48
N PHE A 194 19.13 31.80 15.21
CA PHE A 194 19.37 31.65 16.64
C PHE A 194 18.88 32.89 17.39
N THR A 195 18.06 32.68 18.41
CA THR A 195 17.58 33.74 19.31
C THR A 195 18.04 33.45 20.72
N GLY A 196 18.92 34.31 21.26
CA GLY A 196 19.48 34.09 22.58
C GLY A 196 20.74 34.90 22.87
N THR A 197 21.49 34.44 23.86
CA THR A 197 22.80 35.00 24.25
C THR A 197 23.92 33.99 23.96
N GLY A 198 25.14 34.48 23.73
CA GLY A 198 26.29 33.64 23.41
C GLY A 198 26.41 33.36 21.91
N THR A 199 27.13 32.30 21.54
CA THR A 199 27.40 31.96 20.13
C THR A 199 27.02 30.51 19.83
N VAL A 200 26.25 30.32 18.76
CA VAL A 200 26.01 29.04 18.08
C VAL A 200 26.68 29.11 16.72
N ASN A 201 27.48 28.11 16.37
CA ASN A 201 28.13 28.00 15.07
C ASN A 201 27.43 26.93 14.24
N VAL A 202 27.40 27.14 12.93
CA VAL A 202 26.93 26.19 11.93
C VAL A 202 28.09 25.75 11.03
N GLY A 203 28.11 24.48 10.66
CA GLY A 203 29.11 23.93 9.74
C GLY A 203 28.89 24.40 8.30
N GLN A 204 29.98 24.64 7.58
CA GLN A 204 29.93 25.09 6.18
C GLN A 204 29.90 23.91 5.21
N ALA A 205 29.13 24.05 4.13
CA ALA A 205 29.10 23.15 2.98
C ALA A 205 30.18 23.54 1.94
N ALA A 206 30.42 22.64 0.97
CA ALA A 206 31.40 22.86 -0.10
C ALA A 206 31.11 24.09 -0.98
N ASP A 207 29.85 24.52 -1.06
CA ASP A 207 29.42 25.72 -1.79
C ASP A 207 29.54 27.02 -0.98
N GLY A 208 30.03 26.94 0.26
CA GLY A 208 30.29 28.10 1.10
C GLY A 208 29.11 28.53 1.97
N ASP A 209 27.94 27.91 1.82
CA ASP A 209 26.75 28.15 2.64
C ASP A 209 26.67 27.17 3.84
N TRP A 210 25.66 27.24 4.70
CA TRP A 210 25.50 26.31 5.82
C TRP A 210 25.12 24.90 5.35
N ALA A 211 25.73 23.88 5.95
CA ALA A 211 25.53 22.48 5.56
C ALA A 211 24.26 21.87 6.17
N TYR A 212 23.67 20.91 5.46
CA TYR A 212 22.55 20.13 5.95
C TYR A 212 22.48 18.76 5.28
N ALA A 213 21.80 17.82 5.93
CA ALA A 213 21.30 16.60 5.31
C ALA A 213 19.81 16.48 5.62
N SER A 214 18.98 16.32 4.59
CA SER A 214 17.54 16.12 4.75
C SER A 214 17.17 14.67 4.51
N PHE A 215 16.26 14.13 5.30
CA PHE A 215 15.83 12.74 5.26
C PHE A 215 14.30 12.64 5.20
N VAL A 216 13.82 11.75 4.35
CA VAL A 216 12.40 11.39 4.25
C VAL A 216 12.17 10.12 5.07
N ARG A 217 11.09 10.09 5.87
CA ARG A 217 10.63 8.83 6.45
C ARG A 217 9.95 8.06 5.33
N ALA A 218 10.65 7.10 4.74
CA ALA A 218 9.99 6.15 3.86
C ALA A 218 8.95 5.39 4.71
N ARG A 219 7.67 5.43 4.30
CA ARG A 219 6.74 4.35 4.66
C ARG A 219 7.46 3.02 4.39
N PRO A 220 7.29 1.96 5.20
CA PRO A 220 6.20 1.69 6.15
C PRO A 220 6.62 1.68 7.64
N ASP A 221 5.71 1.80 8.61
CA ASP A 221 6.03 1.84 10.05
C ASP A 221 6.39 0.45 10.61
N LEU A 222 7.55 0.27 11.24
CA LEU A 222 7.95 -1.02 11.83
C LEU A 222 7.08 -1.34 13.06
N LEU A 223 6.24 -2.36 12.94
CA LEU A 223 5.37 -2.84 14.01
C LEU A 223 6.01 -3.91 14.88
N HIS A 224 6.83 -4.78 14.27
CA HIS A 224 7.41 -5.92 14.96
C HIS A 224 8.73 -6.37 14.33
N GLU A 225 9.71 -6.75 15.16
CA GLU A 225 10.97 -7.34 14.73
C GLU A 225 11.31 -8.55 15.61
N SER A 226 11.64 -9.67 14.98
CA SER A 226 12.12 -10.89 15.66
C SER A 226 13.16 -11.59 14.77
N GLY A 227 14.41 -11.62 15.24
CA GLY A 227 15.54 -12.16 14.48
C GLY A 227 15.78 -11.34 13.21
N LYS A 228 15.68 -11.98 12.04
CA LYS A 228 15.78 -11.29 10.74
C LYS A 228 14.44 -10.82 10.21
N THR A 229 13.33 -11.17 10.86
CA THR A 229 11.98 -10.89 10.35
C THR A 229 11.49 -9.56 10.89
N ARG A 230 11.01 -8.72 9.98
CA ARG A 230 10.42 -7.42 10.28
C ARG A 230 9.02 -7.36 9.70
N VAL A 231 8.10 -6.77 10.45
CA VAL A 231 6.73 -6.53 10.04
C VAL A 231 6.47 -5.04 10.08
N PHE A 232 5.97 -4.52 8.98
CA PHE A 232 5.68 -3.11 8.84
C PHE A 232 4.21 -2.86 8.50
N ALA A 233 3.66 -1.75 8.98
CA ALA A 233 2.33 -1.26 8.65
C ALA A 233 2.37 -0.53 7.30
N ASN A 234 1.53 -0.94 6.36
CA ASN A 234 1.28 -0.15 5.17
C ASN A 234 0.08 0.78 5.41
N ASP A 235 0.38 2.02 5.78
CA ASP A 235 -0.62 3.05 6.04
C ASP A 235 -1.24 3.62 4.75
N GLY A 236 -0.65 3.34 3.57
CA GLY A 236 -1.20 3.74 2.27
C GLY A 236 -2.35 2.86 1.79
N ASN A 237 -2.56 1.72 2.44
CA ASN A 237 -3.55 0.73 2.08
C ASN A 237 -4.97 1.31 1.92
N LEU A 238 -5.60 1.08 0.76
CA LEU A 238 -7.00 1.47 0.53
C LEU A 238 -8.02 0.62 1.30
N GLY A 239 -7.56 -0.47 1.92
CA GLY A 239 -8.39 -1.44 2.62
C GLY A 239 -8.82 -2.59 1.71
N ARG A 240 -9.27 -3.70 2.33
CA ARG A 240 -9.72 -4.87 1.56
C ARG A 240 -10.98 -4.59 0.74
N ALA A 241 -11.84 -3.70 1.22
CA ALA A 241 -12.98 -3.18 0.48
C ALA A 241 -12.91 -1.66 0.55
N PHE A 242 -13.07 -0.99 -0.60
CA PHE A 242 -13.05 0.47 -0.71
C PHE A 242 -14.00 0.93 -1.81
N VAL A 243 -14.26 2.24 -1.86
CA VAL A 243 -15.20 2.82 -2.80
C VAL A 243 -14.51 3.87 -3.65
N VAL A 244 -14.80 3.87 -4.95
CA VAL A 244 -14.30 4.86 -5.91
C VAL A 244 -15.46 5.44 -6.72
N ALA A 245 -15.37 6.68 -7.14
CA ALA A 245 -16.50 7.37 -7.79
C ALA A 245 -16.66 7.01 -9.26
N SER A 246 -15.56 6.70 -9.95
CA SER A 246 -15.57 6.54 -11.39
C SER A 246 -14.88 5.26 -11.84
N ALA A 247 -15.13 4.88 -13.09
CA ALA A 247 -14.49 3.74 -13.71
C ALA A 247 -13.97 4.09 -15.11
N VAL A 248 -12.76 3.62 -15.40
CA VAL A 248 -12.19 3.64 -16.75
C VAL A 248 -12.40 2.26 -17.35
N VAL A 249 -13.30 2.16 -18.32
CA VAL A 249 -13.63 0.88 -18.97
C VAL A 249 -12.67 0.68 -20.14
N VAL A 250 -11.95 -0.44 -20.14
CA VAL A 250 -10.94 -0.75 -21.16
C VAL A 250 -11.08 -2.17 -21.71
N PRO A 251 -10.62 -2.41 -22.95
CA PRO A 251 -10.38 -3.76 -23.46
C PRO A 251 -9.40 -4.55 -22.57
N GLU A 252 -9.54 -5.87 -22.56
CA GLU A 252 -8.76 -6.79 -21.70
C GLU A 252 -7.24 -6.72 -21.96
N ASP A 253 -6.84 -6.43 -23.20
CA ASP A 253 -5.44 -6.29 -23.63
C ASP A 253 -4.83 -4.92 -23.28
N ALA A 254 -5.66 -3.90 -23.03
CA ALA A 254 -5.23 -2.56 -22.62
C ALA A 254 -5.23 -2.36 -21.09
N ALA A 255 -5.75 -3.34 -20.33
CA ALA A 255 -6.02 -3.20 -18.90
C ALA A 255 -4.79 -2.86 -18.06
N LEU A 256 -3.69 -3.60 -18.26
CA LEU A 256 -2.46 -3.41 -17.47
C LEU A 256 -1.84 -2.03 -17.73
N THR A 257 -1.84 -1.59 -19.00
CA THR A 257 -1.36 -0.26 -19.41
C THR A 257 -2.21 0.85 -18.81
N ALA A 258 -3.54 0.67 -18.78
CA ALA A 258 -4.44 1.64 -18.16
C ALA A 258 -4.25 1.72 -16.63
N VAL A 259 -4.07 0.58 -15.96
CA VAL A 259 -3.71 0.54 -14.53
C VAL A 259 -2.41 1.28 -14.27
N GLN A 260 -1.39 1.10 -15.12
CA GLN A 260 -0.13 1.82 -14.99
C GLN A 260 -0.31 3.33 -15.14
N ALA A 261 -1.08 3.75 -16.15
CA ALA A 261 -1.32 5.16 -16.44
C ALA A 261 -2.07 5.88 -15.32
N HIS A 262 -2.94 5.16 -14.60
CA HIS A 262 -3.76 5.68 -13.49
C HIS A 262 -3.30 5.19 -12.11
N ALA A 263 -2.05 4.75 -11.97
CA ALA A 263 -1.57 4.11 -10.73
C ALA A 263 -1.83 4.99 -9.49
N SER A 264 -1.56 6.29 -9.58
CA SER A 264 -1.77 7.27 -8.50
C SER A 264 -3.22 7.70 -8.28
N GLU A 265 -4.17 7.22 -9.10
CA GLU A 265 -5.58 7.60 -9.06
C GLU A 265 -6.48 6.42 -8.64
N LEU A 266 -5.90 5.27 -8.30
CA LEU A 266 -6.67 4.05 -7.96
C LEU A 266 -7.49 4.16 -6.66
N ASP A 267 -7.30 5.23 -5.90
CA ASP A 267 -8.12 5.66 -4.78
C ASP A 267 -9.39 6.44 -5.20
N GLN A 268 -9.42 6.93 -6.44
CA GLN A 268 -10.50 7.77 -6.99
C GLN A 268 -11.25 7.10 -8.14
N LEU A 269 -10.58 6.19 -8.87
CA LEU A 269 -11.13 5.46 -10.00
C LEU A 269 -10.77 3.97 -9.97
N VAL A 270 -11.52 3.17 -10.73
CA VAL A 270 -11.20 1.77 -10.98
C VAL A 270 -11.11 1.47 -12.47
N VAL A 271 -10.09 0.73 -12.89
CA VAL A 271 -9.97 0.27 -14.27
C VAL A 271 -10.77 -1.03 -14.42
N LEU A 272 -11.79 -1.04 -15.28
CA LEU A 272 -12.69 -2.18 -15.46
C LEU A 272 -12.46 -2.89 -16.80
N GLU A 273 -12.30 -4.21 -16.70
CA GLU A 273 -12.35 -5.12 -17.83
C GLU A 273 -13.75 -5.75 -17.88
N LEU A 274 -14.49 -5.52 -18.96
CA LEU A 274 -15.87 -6.02 -19.06
C LEU A 274 -15.93 -7.55 -19.08
N ALA A 275 -14.98 -8.26 -19.70
CA ALA A 275 -14.94 -9.73 -19.71
C ALA A 275 -16.31 -10.40 -19.99
N GLY A 276 -17.11 -9.82 -20.89
CA GLY A 276 -18.46 -10.27 -21.24
C GLY A 276 -19.62 -9.71 -20.39
N GLN A 277 -19.33 -8.86 -19.40
CA GLN A 277 -20.31 -8.12 -18.60
C GLN A 277 -20.82 -6.88 -19.35
N PRO A 278 -22.04 -6.41 -19.03
CA PRO A 278 -22.58 -5.17 -19.60
C PRO A 278 -21.79 -3.96 -19.10
N VAL A 279 -21.72 -2.91 -19.93
CA VAL A 279 -21.12 -1.62 -19.55
C VAL A 279 -21.86 -1.08 -18.32
N PRO A 280 -21.17 -0.74 -17.23
CA PRO A 280 -21.81 -0.16 -16.06
C PRO A 280 -22.38 1.23 -16.36
N PRO A 281 -23.37 1.71 -15.59
CA PRO A 281 -23.82 3.09 -15.68
C PRO A 281 -22.65 4.06 -15.48
N GLN A 282 -22.57 5.10 -16.31
CA GLN A 282 -21.54 6.13 -16.16
C GLN A 282 -21.88 7.01 -14.96
N THR A 283 -20.93 7.14 -14.04
CA THR A 283 -20.99 8.11 -12.95
C THR A 283 -20.44 9.45 -13.43
N THR A 284 -21.27 10.48 -13.40
CA THR A 284 -20.91 11.85 -13.77
C THR A 284 -20.37 12.67 -12.59
N ALA A 285 -20.32 12.09 -11.40
CA ALA A 285 -19.94 12.77 -10.17
C ALA A 285 -18.44 12.64 -9.90
N ALA A 286 -17.74 13.78 -9.87
CA ALA A 286 -16.35 13.93 -9.44
C ALA A 286 -16.21 13.96 -7.90
N ALA A 287 -17.03 13.19 -7.17
CA ALA A 287 -16.90 13.11 -5.72
C ALA A 287 -15.68 12.25 -5.38
N SER A 288 -14.69 12.78 -4.65
CA SER A 288 -13.46 12.04 -4.35
C SER A 288 -13.66 10.81 -3.45
N ALA A 289 -14.81 10.65 -2.81
CA ALA A 289 -15.20 9.45 -2.07
C ALA A 289 -16.74 9.35 -2.06
N PRO A 290 -17.36 8.45 -2.84
CA PRO A 290 -18.82 8.41 -3.00
C PRO A 290 -19.52 7.63 -1.86
N GLY A 291 -18.80 7.20 -0.84
CA GLY A 291 -19.34 6.42 0.28
C GLY A 291 -18.29 5.68 1.08
N ILE A 292 -18.75 4.89 2.06
CA ILE A 292 -17.94 4.02 2.91
C ILE A 292 -18.41 2.57 2.73
N VAL A 293 -17.47 1.62 2.76
CA VAL A 293 -17.78 0.19 2.74
C VAL A 293 -17.08 -0.53 3.87
N SER A 294 -17.78 -1.47 4.49
CA SER A 294 -17.26 -2.33 5.55
C SER A 294 -17.56 -3.79 5.25
N ILE A 295 -16.68 -4.69 5.69
CA ILE A 295 -16.87 -6.13 5.57
C ILE A 295 -17.64 -6.61 6.80
N LEU A 296 -18.84 -7.16 6.61
CA LEU A 296 -19.65 -7.73 7.69
C LEU A 296 -19.24 -9.18 7.98
N ASP A 297 -19.00 -9.96 6.93
CA ASP A 297 -18.60 -11.36 7.03
C ASP A 297 -17.71 -11.74 5.85
N ALA A 298 -16.71 -12.58 6.10
CA ALA A 298 -15.78 -13.04 5.08
C ALA A 298 -15.43 -14.50 5.29
N GLY A 299 -15.78 -15.32 4.31
CA GLY A 299 -15.41 -16.72 4.28
C GLY A 299 -14.94 -17.21 2.92
N LEU A 300 -14.49 -18.47 2.94
CA LEU A 300 -14.81 -19.50 1.95
C LEU A 300 -15.34 -19.04 0.58
N ASN A 301 -16.63 -19.25 0.42
CA ASN A 301 -17.31 -19.06 -0.84
C ASN A 301 -18.24 -17.85 -0.81
N GLN A 302 -18.12 -17.00 0.21
CA GLN A 302 -19.01 -15.87 0.43
C GLN A 302 -18.31 -14.72 1.16
N VAL A 303 -18.56 -13.49 0.71
CA VAL A 303 -18.16 -12.26 1.41
C VAL A 303 -19.38 -11.33 1.43
N THR A 304 -19.72 -10.83 2.61
CA THR A 304 -20.82 -9.87 2.80
C THR A 304 -20.26 -8.52 3.20
N LEU A 305 -20.66 -7.47 2.48
CA LEU A 305 -20.27 -6.09 2.73
C LEU A 305 -21.50 -5.24 3.06
N LYS A 306 -21.32 -4.21 3.88
CA LYS A 306 -22.25 -3.09 4.03
C LYS A 306 -21.64 -1.88 3.35
N ALA A 307 -22.36 -1.27 2.41
CA ALA A 307 -21.98 -0.02 1.76
C ALA A 307 -22.97 1.09 2.11
N GLU A 308 -22.45 2.26 2.45
CA GLU A 308 -23.20 3.50 2.68
C GLU A 308 -22.73 4.50 1.61
N MET A 309 -23.55 4.69 0.59
CA MET A 309 -23.19 5.41 -0.64
C MET A 309 -23.89 6.77 -0.71
N ASP A 310 -23.15 7.86 -0.58
CA ASP A 310 -23.66 9.23 -0.76
C ASP A 310 -24.02 9.52 -2.23
N ALA A 311 -23.31 8.89 -3.15
CA ALA A 311 -23.54 8.97 -4.59
C ALA A 311 -23.34 7.60 -5.25
N PRO A 312 -23.87 7.37 -6.47
CA PRO A 312 -23.54 6.16 -7.20
C PRO A 312 -22.03 6.08 -7.45
N GLY A 313 -21.47 4.87 -7.39
CA GLY A 313 -20.04 4.65 -7.52
C GLY A 313 -19.70 3.17 -7.69
N PHE A 314 -18.45 2.83 -7.42
CA PHE A 314 -17.96 1.46 -7.49
C PHE A 314 -17.43 1.00 -6.15
N VAL A 315 -17.92 -0.16 -5.69
CA VAL A 315 -17.33 -0.86 -4.56
C VAL A 315 -16.29 -1.84 -5.11
N VAL A 316 -15.04 -1.65 -4.71
CA VAL A 316 -13.92 -2.52 -5.05
C VAL A 316 -13.67 -3.46 -3.88
N LEU A 317 -13.56 -4.75 -4.18
CA LEU A 317 -13.13 -5.77 -3.24
C LEU A 317 -11.77 -6.28 -3.71
N ALA A 318 -10.72 -5.99 -2.93
CA ALA A 318 -9.33 -6.35 -3.18
C ALA A 318 -9.04 -7.86 -2.97
N ASP A 319 -9.95 -8.70 -3.41
CA ASP A 319 -9.80 -10.14 -3.50
C ASP A 319 -9.60 -10.52 -4.97
N ALA A 320 -8.75 -11.52 -5.25
CA ALA A 320 -8.52 -11.98 -6.63
C ALA A 320 -9.82 -12.29 -7.38
N TYR A 321 -9.93 -11.78 -8.61
CA TYR A 321 -11.01 -12.07 -9.53
C TYR A 321 -10.86 -13.48 -10.12
N TYR A 322 -11.96 -14.22 -10.11
CA TYR A 322 -12.09 -15.51 -10.79
C TYR A 322 -13.43 -15.59 -11.52
N ALA A 323 -13.44 -16.27 -12.67
CA ALA A 323 -14.69 -16.62 -13.34
C ALA A 323 -15.52 -17.52 -12.40
N GLY A 324 -16.75 -17.13 -12.10
CA GLY A 324 -17.65 -17.87 -11.19
C GLY A 324 -18.08 -17.11 -9.94
N TRP A 325 -17.47 -15.96 -9.64
CA TRP A 325 -18.03 -15.03 -8.66
C TRP A 325 -19.32 -14.42 -9.17
N ARG A 326 -20.33 -14.36 -8.30
CA ARG A 326 -21.59 -13.65 -8.51
C ARG A 326 -21.80 -12.70 -7.35
N ALA A 327 -22.44 -11.57 -7.59
CA ALA A 327 -22.79 -10.63 -6.54
C ALA A 327 -24.29 -10.34 -6.56
N ALA A 328 -24.81 -9.96 -5.40
CA ALA A 328 -26.12 -9.37 -5.27
C ALA A 328 -26.05 -8.11 -4.40
N ILE A 329 -26.84 -7.10 -4.76
CA ILE A 329 -27.08 -5.89 -3.97
C ILE A 329 -28.53 -5.99 -3.49
N ASP A 330 -28.74 -6.01 -2.18
CA ASP A 330 -30.07 -6.14 -1.55
C ASP A 330 -30.87 -7.34 -2.10
N GLY A 331 -30.16 -8.45 -2.34
CA GLY A 331 -30.71 -9.69 -2.90
C GLY A 331 -30.90 -9.70 -4.43
N GLN A 332 -30.70 -8.58 -5.12
CA GLN A 332 -30.80 -8.51 -6.58
C GLN A 332 -29.45 -8.77 -7.25
N SER A 333 -29.42 -9.68 -8.24
CA SER A 333 -28.19 -10.04 -8.95
C SER A 333 -27.59 -8.83 -9.67
N THR A 334 -26.29 -8.61 -9.50
CA THR A 334 -25.53 -7.54 -10.17
C THR A 334 -24.28 -8.11 -10.87
N PRO A 335 -23.85 -7.53 -12.01
CA PRO A 335 -22.57 -7.88 -12.64
C PRO A 335 -21.38 -7.71 -11.68
N VAL A 336 -20.45 -8.66 -11.73
CA VAL A 336 -19.14 -8.54 -11.07
C VAL A 336 -18.11 -8.26 -12.15
N TYR A 337 -17.43 -7.13 -12.02
CA TYR A 337 -16.39 -6.70 -12.95
C TYR A 337 -15.03 -7.16 -12.47
N ARG A 338 -14.16 -7.50 -13.44
CA ARG A 338 -12.72 -7.58 -13.15
C ARG A 338 -12.19 -6.15 -13.12
N ALA A 339 -11.50 -5.82 -12.04
CA ALA A 339 -11.04 -4.50 -11.72
C ALA A 339 -9.52 -4.50 -11.49
N ASN A 340 -8.85 -3.42 -11.90
CA ASN A 340 -7.41 -3.22 -11.78
C ASN A 340 -6.60 -4.47 -12.14
N THR A 341 -7.03 -5.18 -13.19
CA THR A 341 -6.46 -6.45 -13.67
C THR A 341 -6.62 -7.68 -12.76
N VAL A 342 -6.66 -7.52 -11.44
CA VAL A 342 -6.57 -8.64 -10.49
C VAL A 342 -7.70 -8.70 -9.46
N VAL A 343 -8.37 -7.59 -9.15
CA VAL A 343 -9.41 -7.51 -8.11
C VAL A 343 -10.82 -7.48 -8.69
N ARG A 344 -11.84 -7.38 -7.84
CA ARG A 344 -13.26 -7.39 -8.27
C ARG A 344 -13.90 -6.05 -7.94
N ALA A 345 -14.85 -5.61 -8.76
CA ALA A 345 -15.66 -4.44 -8.46
C ALA A 345 -17.13 -4.62 -8.86
N LEU A 346 -18.00 -3.78 -8.30
CA LEU A 346 -19.41 -3.67 -8.62
C LEU A 346 -19.74 -2.20 -8.82
N TYR A 347 -20.70 -1.91 -9.68
CA TYR A 347 -21.43 -0.65 -9.61
C TYR A 347 -22.45 -0.71 -8.47
N VAL A 348 -22.49 0.32 -7.62
CA VAL A 348 -23.42 0.43 -6.49
C VAL A 348 -24.12 1.79 -6.57
N PRO A 349 -25.47 1.85 -6.55
CA PRO A 349 -26.21 3.11 -6.53
C PRO A 349 -26.06 3.83 -5.18
N ALA A 350 -26.56 5.08 -5.11
CA ALA A 350 -26.62 5.82 -3.85
C ALA A 350 -27.63 5.17 -2.89
N GLY A 351 -27.31 5.18 -1.60
CA GLY A 351 -28.11 4.57 -0.54
C GLY A 351 -27.30 3.62 0.34
N GLU A 352 -27.98 3.04 1.33
CA GLU A 352 -27.43 1.94 2.13
C GLU A 352 -27.72 0.60 1.46
N HIS A 353 -26.68 -0.22 1.31
CA HIS A 353 -26.76 -1.47 0.57
C HIS A 353 -26.06 -2.62 1.30
N GLU A 354 -26.71 -3.79 1.29
CA GLU A 354 -26.05 -5.05 1.59
C GLU A 354 -25.56 -5.68 0.29
N ILE A 355 -24.26 -5.97 0.24
CA ILE A 355 -23.60 -6.57 -0.91
C ILE A 355 -23.15 -7.97 -0.54
N VAL A 356 -23.55 -8.97 -1.31
CA VAL A 356 -23.15 -10.36 -1.07
C VAL A 356 -22.47 -10.94 -2.30
N PHE A 357 -21.17 -11.21 -2.19
CA PHE A 357 -20.41 -12.00 -3.15
C PHE A 357 -20.53 -13.48 -2.84
N ARG A 358 -20.79 -14.32 -3.84
CA ARG A 358 -20.79 -15.79 -3.72
C ARG A 358 -20.02 -16.44 -4.85
N TYR A 359 -19.14 -17.37 -4.53
CA TYR A 359 -18.42 -18.16 -5.51
C TYR A 359 -19.25 -19.37 -5.94
N ARG A 360 -19.69 -19.39 -7.20
CA ARG A 360 -20.49 -20.46 -7.80
C ARG A 360 -20.00 -20.78 -9.23
N PRO A 361 -18.85 -21.47 -9.38
CA PRO A 361 -18.29 -21.79 -10.68
C PRO A 361 -19.20 -22.78 -11.43
N LEU A 362 -19.53 -22.45 -12.68
CA LEU A 362 -20.39 -23.29 -13.52
C LEU A 362 -19.74 -24.66 -13.80
N GLU A 363 -18.43 -24.67 -14.02
CA GLU A 363 -17.63 -25.86 -14.34
C GLU A 363 -17.73 -26.94 -13.26
N PHE A 364 -17.77 -26.55 -11.98
CA PHE A 364 -17.94 -27.48 -10.88
C PHE A 364 -19.30 -28.21 -10.98
N TRP A 365 -20.37 -27.46 -11.27
CA TRP A 365 -21.71 -28.04 -11.40
C TRP A 365 -21.85 -28.91 -12.65
N VAL A 366 -21.23 -28.52 -13.76
CA VAL A 366 -21.17 -29.33 -14.98
C VAL A 366 -20.40 -30.64 -14.71
N GLY A 367 -19.24 -30.56 -14.05
CA GLY A 367 -18.45 -31.73 -13.67
C GLY A 367 -19.18 -32.67 -12.71
N ALA A 368 -19.90 -32.11 -11.72
CA ALA A 368 -20.74 -32.87 -10.80
C ALA A 368 -21.88 -33.58 -11.54
N ALA A 369 -22.55 -32.91 -12.48
CA ALA A 369 -23.62 -33.49 -13.28
C ALA A 369 -23.12 -34.62 -14.19
N LEU A 370 -21.98 -34.45 -14.86
CA LEU A 370 -21.35 -35.48 -15.69
C LEU A 370 -20.91 -36.69 -14.85
N SER A 371 -20.37 -36.45 -13.65
CA SER A 371 -19.97 -37.52 -12.73
C SER A 371 -21.18 -38.31 -12.23
N ALA A 372 -22.27 -37.63 -11.88
CA ALA A 372 -23.52 -38.27 -11.51
C ALA A 372 -24.09 -39.12 -12.66
N LEU A 373 -24.06 -38.60 -13.89
CA LEU A 373 -24.48 -39.34 -15.08
C LEU A 373 -23.62 -40.59 -15.30
N ALA A 374 -22.29 -40.49 -15.17
CA ALA A 374 -21.38 -41.63 -15.30
C ALA A 374 -21.65 -42.71 -14.24
N LEU A 375 -21.92 -42.33 -12.99
CA LEU A 375 -22.30 -43.26 -11.93
C LEU A 375 -23.62 -43.97 -12.23
N VAL A 376 -24.61 -43.27 -12.77
CA VAL A 376 -25.88 -43.89 -13.20
C VAL A 376 -25.65 -44.90 -14.32
N VAL A 377 -24.84 -44.57 -15.33
CA VAL A 377 -24.50 -45.49 -16.42
C VAL A 377 -23.78 -46.74 -15.90
N LEU A 378 -22.80 -46.57 -15.01
CA LEU A 378 -22.08 -47.68 -14.39
C LEU A 378 -22.99 -48.56 -13.54
N ALA A 379 -23.93 -47.97 -12.79
CA ALA A 379 -24.90 -48.72 -12.00
C ALA A 379 -25.84 -49.54 -12.89
N VAL A 380 -26.38 -48.94 -13.96
CA VAL A 380 -27.24 -49.64 -14.94
C VAL A 380 -26.49 -50.77 -15.62
N TRP A 381 -25.25 -50.52 -16.05
CA TRP A 381 -24.40 -51.54 -16.67
C TRP A 381 -24.06 -52.67 -15.68
N GLY A 382 -23.76 -52.34 -14.42
CA GLY A 382 -23.51 -53.31 -13.37
C GLY A 382 -24.71 -54.21 -13.09
N VAL A 383 -25.92 -53.63 -13.00
CA VAL A 383 -27.17 -54.38 -12.83
C VAL A 383 -27.44 -55.30 -14.04
N TRP A 384 -27.23 -54.79 -15.26
CA TRP A 384 -27.40 -55.57 -16.48
C TRP A 384 -26.41 -56.74 -16.56
N ALA A 385 -25.13 -56.48 -16.25
CA ALA A 385 -24.09 -57.51 -16.23
C ALA A 385 -24.32 -58.56 -15.14
N TRP A 386 -24.80 -58.15 -13.97
CA TRP A 386 -25.17 -59.08 -12.88
C TRP A 386 -26.34 -59.98 -13.27
N ARG A 387 -27.38 -59.44 -13.90
CA ARG A 387 -28.53 -60.22 -14.42
C ARG A 387 -28.17 -61.19 -15.55
N LYS A 388 -27.04 -60.96 -16.24
CA LYS A 388 -26.54 -61.84 -17.31
C LYS A 388 -25.52 -62.89 -16.85
N ARG A 389 -25.18 -62.94 -15.56
CA ARG A 389 -24.37 -64.03 -15.03
C ARG A 389 -25.23 -65.30 -14.96
N PRO A 390 -24.83 -66.41 -15.61
CA PRO A 390 -25.61 -67.65 -15.68
C PRO A 390 -25.70 -68.36 -14.32
#